data_AF-A0A2A5T412-F1
#
_entry.id   AF-A0A2A5T412-F1
#
_cell.length_a   1.000
_cell.length_b   1.000
_cell.length_c   1.000
_cell.angle_alpha   90.00
_cell.angle_beta   90.00
_cell.angle_gamma   90.00
#
_symmetry.space_group_name_H-M   'P 1'
#
loop_
_entity.id
_entity.type
_entity.pdbx_description
1 polymer ?
#
loop_
_entity_poly.entity_id
_entity_poly.type
_entity_poly.pdbx_seq_one_letter_code
_entity_poly.pdbx_strand_id
1 'polypeptide(L)' 'MYNASFHNRIDAREAIEARGCTLESLHPYSPDLNPIEHKLAEVKSS' A
#
# COMPACT_ATOMS: atom_id res chain seq x y z
N MET A 1 3.10 -0.60 -0.51
CA MET A 1 1.71 -1.01 -0.21
C MET A 1 1.51 -1.01 1.30
N TYR A 2 0.29 -0.69 1.77
CA TYR A 2 -0.03 -0.82 3.19
C TYR A 2 0.07 -2.30 3.59
N ASN A 3 0.79 -2.60 4.66
CA ASN A 3 0.98 -3.98 5.12
C ASN A 3 -0.22 -4.45 5.95
N ALA A 4 -1.41 -4.40 5.36
CA ALA A 4 -2.58 -5.07 5.91
C ALA A 4 -2.52 -6.56 5.54
N SER A 5 -3.01 -7.44 6.41
CA SER A 5 -2.96 -8.89 6.19
C SER A 5 -3.61 -9.34 4.87
N PHE A 6 -4.65 -8.65 4.39
CA PHE A 6 -5.32 -8.95 3.12
C PHE A 6 -4.52 -8.53 1.87
N HIS A 7 -3.46 -7.74 2.03
CA HIS A 7 -2.55 -7.33 0.98
C HIS A 7 -1.37 -8.30 0.77
N ASN A 8 -1.21 -9.31 1.63
CA ASN A 8 -0.09 -10.26 1.59
C ASN A 8 -0.39 -11.55 0.80
N ARG A 9 -1.26 -11.49 -0.21
CA ARG A 9 -1.50 -12.66 -1.07
C ARG A 9 -0.32 -12.87 -2.03
N ILE A 10 0.09 -14.13 -2.17
CA ILE A 10 1.24 -14.54 -3.00
C ILE A 10 0.98 -14.19 -4.47
N ASP A 11 -0.21 -14.47 -4.98
CA ASP A 11 -0.60 -14.21 -6.38
C ASP A 11 -0.53 -12.72 -6.75
N ALA A 12 -0.96 -11.83 -5.85
CA ALA A 12 -0.84 -10.40 -6.04
C ALA A 12 0.63 -9.95 -6.13
N ARG A 13 1.51 -10.55 -5.32
CA ARG A 13 2.94 -10.24 -5.31
C ARG A 13 3.62 -10.71 -6.61
N GLU A 14 3.33 -11.93 -7.04
CA GLU A 14 3.82 -12.49 -8.30
C GLU A 14 3.36 -11.67 -9.52
N ALA A 15 2.10 -11.23 -9.55
CA ALA A 15 1.58 -10.39 -10.63
C ALA A 15 2.27 -9.01 -10.72
N ILE A 16 2.74 -8.47 -9.59
CA ILE A 16 3.48 -7.21 -9.54
C ILE A 16 4.93 -7.44 -10.00
N GLU A 17 5.60 -8.48 -9.48
CA GLU A 17 6.97 -8.83 -9.86
C GLU A 17 7.07 -9.21 -11.36
N ALA A 18 6.07 -9.90 -11.91
CA ALA A 18 5.99 -10.24 -13.33
C ALA A 18 5.92 -9.01 -14.27
N ARG A 19 5.51 -7.84 -13.74
CA ARG A 19 5.54 -6.57 -14.47
C ARG A 19 6.87 -5.83 -14.34
N GLY A 20 7.87 -6.44 -13.69
CA GLY A 20 9.16 -5.81 -13.41
C GLY A 20 9.09 -4.76 -12.29
N CYS A 21 8.02 -4.75 -11.50
CA CYS A 21 7.85 -3.84 -10.39
C CYS A 21 8.33 -4.47 -9.08
N THR A 22 8.99 -3.68 -8.24
CA THR A 22 9.35 -4.09 -6.87
C THR A 22 8.20 -3.71 -5.94
N LEU A 23 7.73 -4.67 -5.13
CA LEU A 23 6.75 -4.41 -4.09
C LEU A 23 7.45 -3.94 -2.80
N GLU A 24 7.38 -2.66 -2.51
CA GLU A 24 7.80 -2.12 -1.21
C GLU A 24 6.67 -2.22 -0.19
N SER A 25 6.92 -2.93 0.90
CA SER A 25 5.99 -3.05 2.02
C SER A 25 6.31 -2.00 3.08
N LEU A 26 5.30 -1.22 3.45
CA LEU A 26 5.43 -0.27 4.56
C LEU A 26 5.35 -1.00 5.90
N HIS A 27 5.92 -0.41 6.94
CA HIS A 27 5.69 -0.90 8.30
C HIS A 27 4.18 -0.86 8.62
N PRO A 28 3.66 -1.82 9.42
CA PRO A 28 2.27 -1.81 9.86
C PRO A 28 1.92 -0.46 10.51
N TYR A 29 0.72 0.05 10.23
CA TYR A 29 0.21 1.31 10.81
C TYR A 29 1.15 2.52 10.63
N SER A 30 1.73 2.67 9.44
CA SER A 30 2.52 3.85 9.05
C SER A 30 1.75 4.76 8.09
N PRO A 31 0.70 5.47 8.57
CA PRO A 31 -0.11 6.35 7.72
C PRO A 31 0.72 7.51 7.13
N ASP A 32 1.70 8.01 7.87
CA ASP A 32 2.61 9.08 7.41
C ASP A 32 3.47 8.66 6.21
N LEU A 33 3.69 7.35 6.03
CA LEU A 33 4.45 6.80 4.92
C LEU A 33 3.56 6.32 3.76
N ASN A 34 2.24 6.53 3.85
CA ASN A 34 1.29 6.16 2.83
C ASN A 34 0.72 7.41 2.14
N PRO A 35 1.24 7.81 0.96
CA PRO A 35 0.88 9.07 0.31
C PRO A 35 -0.62 9.25 0.04
N ILE A 36 -1.38 8.16 -0.07
CA ILE A 36 -2.83 8.22 -0.29
C ILE A 36 -3.60 8.73 0.94
N GLU A 37 -3.06 8.55 2.16
CA GLU A 37 -3.73 8.97 3.40
C GLU A 37 -3.86 10.49 3.46
N HIS A 38 -2.84 11.23 3.01
CA HIS A 38 -2.91 12.69 2.90
C HIS A 38 -4.06 13.12 1.99
N LYS A 39 -4.22 12.44 0.83
CA LYS A 39 -5.31 12.76 -0.10
C LYS A 39 -6.68 12.42 0.47
N LEU A 40 -6.79 11.33 1.21
CA LEU A 40 -8.03 10.94 1.89
C LEU A 40 -8.39 11.90 3.04
N ALA A 41 -7.41 12.41 3.77
CA ALA A 41 -7.61 13.39 4.83
C ALA A 41 -8.23 14.69 4.29
N GLU A 42 -7.78 15.18 3.13
CA GLU A 42 -8.41 16.32 2.44
C GLU A 42 -9.90 16.08 2.17
N VAL A 43 -10.25 14.92 1.59
CA VAL A 43 -11.64 14.56 1.25
C VAL A 43 -12.52 14.36 2.49
N LYS A 44 -11.95 13.88 3.59
CA LYS A 44 -12.68 13.73 4.87
C LYS A 44 -12.97 15.05 5.57
N SER A 45 -12.18 16.09 5.26
CA SER A 45 -12.25 17.40 5.92
C SER A 45 -13.07 18.42 5.12
N SER A 46 -13.66 18.00 3.99
CA SER A 46 -14.52 18.80 3.11
C SER A 46 -16.00 18.59 3.38
#